data_AF-A0A1A3C390-F1
#
_entry.id   AF-A0A1A3C390-F1
#
_cell.length_a   1.000
_cell.length_b   1.000
_cell.length_c   1.000
_cell.angle_alpha   90.00
_cell.angle_beta   90.00
_cell.angle_gamma   90.00
#
_symmetry.space_group_name_H-M   'P 1'
#
loop_
_entity.id
_entity.type
_entity.pdbx_description
1 polymer ?
#
loop_
_entity_poly.entity_id
_entity_poly.type
_entity_poly.pdbx_seq_one_letter_code
_entity_poly.pdbx_strand_id
1 'polypeptide(L)'
;MWRVLDRHPPPGAERLGRFRSPLRGPWLTSVFGLVLLIVLPIVILTGLLSYIAYGPRLGQAIPADVGWLRLPVFDWPTRPSWLYRLTQGLHVGLGLLIIPVVLAKLWSVIPRLFVWPPARSIAQLLERLSLLMLVGGVLFEIVTGVLNIQYDYIFGFSFYDAHYFGAWVFIAGFLMHITLKIPRMITGLRSLPLREVLRTNRADTRPEAPDPDGLVAADPAEPTMSRRGALALVGSGVALVGVLTAGQTLGGASRGAALLVPRGRGNDFPVNKTAVAAGIAPESVGASWRLVLRSGASVVVLDRDTLAGMAQHTARLPIACVEGWSTLQTWSGVRLAELARLVGVPVARSARVASLQRGGAFGEATLQPNQVRDPDALLALRVNGADLSLDHGYPARIIVPALPGVHNTKWVASIEFEPS
;
A
#
# COMPACT_ATOMS: atom_id res chain seq x y z
N MET A 1 -29.54 -30.17 14.78
CA MET A 1 -28.09 -29.92 14.55
C MET A 1 -27.46 -29.11 15.69
N TRP A 2 -27.83 -27.84 15.92
CA TRP A 2 -27.17 -26.98 16.93
C TRP A 2 -27.25 -27.47 18.38
N ARG A 3 -28.40 -28.03 18.81
CA ARG A 3 -28.54 -28.64 20.16
C ARG A 3 -27.66 -29.88 20.40
N VAL A 4 -27.18 -30.54 19.33
CA VAL A 4 -26.29 -31.70 19.43
C VAL A 4 -24.84 -31.24 19.66
N LEU A 5 -24.44 -30.13 19.03
CA LEU A 5 -23.14 -29.48 19.21
C LEU A 5 -22.98 -28.85 20.61
N ASP A 6 -24.05 -28.33 21.20
CA ASP A 6 -24.05 -27.84 22.59
C ASP A 6 -23.73 -28.97 23.59
N ARG A 7 -24.12 -30.21 23.29
CA ARG A 7 -23.94 -31.37 24.19
C ARG A 7 -22.53 -31.98 24.14
N HIS A 8 -21.74 -31.66 23.11
CA HIS A 8 -20.39 -32.21 22.90
C HIS A 8 -19.41 -31.10 22.50
N PRO A 9 -19.00 -30.23 23.44
CA PRO A 9 -18.01 -29.20 23.15
C PRO A 9 -16.64 -29.83 22.82
N PRO A 10 -15.92 -29.32 21.81
CA PRO A 10 -14.58 -29.79 21.49
C PRO A 10 -13.57 -29.43 22.60
N PRO A 11 -12.45 -30.17 22.72
CA PRO A 11 -11.39 -29.87 23.68
C PRO A 11 -10.88 -28.44 23.48
N GLY A 12 -11.11 -27.56 24.46
CA GLY A 12 -10.73 -26.13 24.39
C GLY A 12 -11.88 -25.13 24.39
N ALA A 13 -13.15 -25.56 24.37
CA ALA A 13 -14.29 -24.66 24.59
C ALA A 13 -14.22 -23.94 25.97
N GLU A 14 -13.58 -24.56 26.96
CA GLU A 14 -13.31 -23.97 28.29
C GLU A 14 -12.24 -22.87 28.30
N ARG A 15 -11.60 -22.56 27.16
CA ARG A 15 -10.54 -21.53 27.06
C ARG A 15 -11.02 -20.12 27.40
N LEU A 16 -12.33 -19.86 27.44
CA LEU A 16 -12.89 -18.59 27.92
C LEU A 16 -12.44 -18.27 29.36
N GLY A 17 -12.28 -19.27 30.23
CA GLY A 17 -11.78 -19.08 31.60
C GLY A 17 -10.29 -18.68 31.68
N ARG A 18 -9.51 -18.84 30.60
CA ARG A 18 -8.09 -18.43 30.55
C ARG A 18 -7.93 -16.93 30.31
N PHE A 19 -8.98 -16.29 29.85
CA PHE A 19 -9.00 -14.89 29.49
C PHE A 19 -9.50 -14.09 30.70
N ARG A 20 -8.61 -13.75 31.64
CA ARG A 20 -8.97 -13.08 32.91
C ARG A 20 -8.54 -11.62 33.04
N SER A 21 -8.04 -10.97 31.98
CA SER A 21 -7.59 -9.58 32.09
C SER A 21 -8.76 -8.63 32.44
N PRO A 22 -8.65 -7.79 33.49
CA PRO A 22 -9.69 -6.84 33.89
C PRO A 22 -9.77 -5.60 32.98
N LEU A 23 -8.84 -5.46 32.03
CA LEU A 23 -8.77 -4.30 31.13
C LEU A 23 -9.69 -4.40 29.93
N ARG A 24 -10.10 -5.63 29.59
CA ARG A 24 -11.02 -5.83 28.49
C ARG A 24 -12.42 -5.42 28.91
N GLY A 25 -13.06 -4.74 27.99
CA GLY A 25 -14.41 -4.26 28.12
C GLY A 25 -14.83 -3.48 26.89
N PRO A 26 -16.09 -3.06 26.86
CA PRO A 26 -16.64 -2.26 25.78
C PRO A 26 -15.84 -0.99 25.52
N TRP A 27 -15.36 -0.29 26.55
CA TRP A 27 -14.66 0.98 26.37
C TRP A 27 -13.36 0.84 25.59
N LEU A 28 -12.42 0.00 26.07
CA LEU A 28 -11.10 -0.15 25.45
C LEU A 28 -11.22 -0.72 24.03
N THR A 29 -12.14 -1.67 23.84
CA THR A 29 -12.47 -2.23 22.53
C THR A 29 -12.99 -1.17 21.56
N SER A 30 -13.76 -0.19 22.06
CA SER A 30 -14.32 0.89 21.26
C SER A 30 -13.28 1.96 20.92
N VAL A 31 -12.33 2.24 21.81
CA VAL A 31 -11.19 3.14 21.53
C VAL A 31 -10.36 2.63 20.35
N PHE A 32 -9.93 1.37 20.38
CA PHE A 32 -9.22 0.79 19.24
C PHE A 32 -10.09 0.72 17.98
N GLY A 33 -11.40 0.44 18.15
CA GLY A 33 -12.37 0.47 17.06
C GLY A 33 -12.46 1.83 16.37
N LEU A 34 -12.48 2.93 17.14
CA LEU A 34 -12.55 4.30 16.62
C LEU A 34 -11.30 4.67 15.82
N VAL A 35 -10.11 4.32 16.33
CA VAL A 35 -8.85 4.57 15.59
C VAL A 35 -8.87 3.84 14.25
N LEU A 36 -9.27 2.57 14.24
CA LEU A 36 -9.38 1.78 13.02
C LEU A 36 -10.47 2.33 12.07
N LEU A 37 -11.61 2.78 12.60
CA LEU A 37 -12.70 3.38 11.82
C LEU A 37 -12.26 4.64 11.07
N ILE A 38 -11.34 5.41 11.65
CA ILE A 38 -10.80 6.63 11.01
C ILE A 38 -9.71 6.29 9.99
N VAL A 39 -8.80 5.38 10.33
CA VAL A 39 -7.60 5.12 9.52
C VAL A 39 -7.87 4.17 8.35
N LEU A 40 -8.66 3.11 8.55
CA LEU A 40 -8.92 2.10 7.51
C LEU A 40 -9.56 2.66 6.25
N PRO A 41 -10.53 3.59 6.29
CA PRO A 41 -11.05 4.21 5.07
C PRO A 41 -9.98 4.92 4.24
N ILE A 42 -8.99 5.55 4.88
CA ILE A 42 -7.89 6.21 4.17
C ILE A 42 -7.02 5.16 3.47
N VAL A 43 -6.66 4.08 4.18
CA VAL A 43 -5.88 2.96 3.61
C VAL A 43 -6.63 2.31 2.44
N ILE A 44 -7.93 2.04 2.58
CA ILE A 44 -8.79 1.48 1.53
C ILE A 44 -8.81 2.40 0.31
N LEU A 45 -9.16 3.67 0.49
CA LEU A 45 -9.30 4.62 -0.62
C LEU A 45 -7.98 4.82 -1.35
N THR A 46 -6.88 4.95 -0.62
CA THR A 46 -5.54 5.12 -1.22
C THR A 46 -5.06 3.86 -1.96
N GLY A 47 -5.41 2.66 -1.48
CA GLY A 47 -5.14 1.40 -2.20
C GLY A 47 -5.93 1.30 -3.51
N LEU A 48 -7.22 1.61 -3.47
CA LEU A 48 -8.08 1.66 -4.68
C LEU A 48 -7.60 2.72 -5.68
N LEU A 49 -7.15 3.89 -5.19
CA LEU A 49 -6.53 4.91 -6.04
C LEU A 49 -5.21 4.44 -6.65
N SER A 50 -4.38 3.67 -5.93
CA SER A 50 -3.17 3.08 -6.49
C SER A 50 -3.49 2.13 -7.65
N TYR A 51 -4.55 1.31 -7.53
CA TYR A 51 -5.01 0.48 -8.65
C TYR A 51 -5.44 1.33 -9.87
N ILE A 52 -6.14 2.46 -9.65
CA ILE A 52 -6.50 3.38 -10.74
C ILE A 52 -5.25 4.03 -11.36
N ALA A 53 -4.24 4.36 -10.56
CA ALA A 53 -2.98 4.93 -11.03
C ALA A 53 -2.19 3.96 -11.94
N TYR A 54 -2.48 2.66 -11.89
CA TYR A 54 -1.95 1.69 -12.84
C TYR A 54 -2.63 1.80 -14.23
N GLY A 55 -3.62 2.66 -14.41
CA GLY A 55 -4.30 2.86 -15.69
C GLY A 55 -5.07 1.63 -16.19
N PRO A 56 -6.11 1.15 -15.47
CA PRO A 56 -6.97 0.06 -15.96
C PRO A 56 -7.63 0.35 -17.32
N ARG A 57 -7.77 1.63 -17.70
CA ARG A 57 -8.25 2.06 -19.03
C ARG A 57 -7.29 1.67 -20.15
N LEU A 58 -5.99 1.55 -19.84
CA LEU A 58 -4.93 1.18 -20.76
C LEU A 58 -4.61 -0.32 -20.75
N GLY A 59 -5.39 -1.12 -20.01
CA GLY A 59 -5.22 -2.58 -19.93
C GLY A 59 -3.96 -3.05 -19.20
N GLN A 60 -3.31 -2.18 -18.42
CA GLN A 60 -2.04 -2.48 -17.74
C GLN A 60 -2.15 -2.55 -16.20
N ALA A 61 -3.37 -2.43 -15.67
CA ALA A 61 -3.59 -2.67 -14.24
C ALA A 61 -3.52 -4.16 -13.93
N ILE A 62 -3.05 -4.47 -12.72
CA ILE A 62 -2.92 -5.84 -12.22
C ILE A 62 -3.73 -5.91 -10.91
N PRO A 63 -4.70 -6.83 -10.80
CA PRO A 63 -5.20 -7.75 -11.83
C PRO A 63 -5.87 -7.04 -13.01
N ALA A 64 -5.79 -7.62 -14.20
CA ALA A 64 -6.42 -7.07 -15.40
C ALA A 64 -7.93 -7.40 -15.47
N ASP A 65 -8.31 -8.62 -15.06
CA ASP A 65 -9.70 -9.07 -15.00
C ASP A 65 -10.21 -9.07 -13.57
N VAL A 66 -11.11 -8.13 -13.29
CA VAL A 66 -11.72 -7.92 -11.97
C VAL A 66 -13.25 -8.05 -12.00
N GLY A 67 -13.81 -8.44 -13.15
CA GLY A 67 -15.26 -8.55 -13.34
C GLY A 67 -16.04 -7.32 -12.85
N TRP A 68 -17.00 -7.55 -11.95
CA TRP A 68 -17.88 -6.52 -11.37
C TRP A 68 -17.21 -5.65 -10.30
N LEU A 69 -16.00 -6.00 -9.84
CA LEU A 69 -15.23 -5.20 -8.89
C LEU A 69 -14.46 -4.06 -9.55
N ARG A 70 -14.60 -3.91 -10.88
CA ARG A 70 -13.96 -2.84 -11.65
C ARG A 70 -14.35 -1.47 -11.13
N LEU A 71 -13.34 -0.68 -10.77
CA LEU A 71 -13.52 0.69 -10.33
C LEU A 71 -13.88 1.63 -11.50
N PRO A 72 -14.57 2.76 -11.24
CA PRO A 72 -14.69 3.84 -12.21
C PRO A 72 -13.30 4.31 -12.66
N VAL A 73 -13.07 4.33 -13.99
CA VAL A 73 -11.78 4.68 -14.57
C VAL A 73 -11.73 6.15 -14.98
N PHE A 74 -10.66 6.82 -14.61
CA PHE A 74 -10.34 8.18 -15.05
C PHE A 74 -8.85 8.30 -15.37
N ASP A 75 -8.49 9.33 -16.13
CA ASP A 75 -7.10 9.61 -16.46
C ASP A 75 -6.37 10.08 -15.20
N TRP A 76 -5.37 9.33 -14.76
CA TRP A 76 -4.65 9.64 -13.53
C TRP A 76 -3.95 11.01 -13.64
N PRO A 77 -4.20 11.97 -12.75
CA PRO A 77 -3.67 13.32 -12.91
C PRO A 77 -2.15 13.36 -12.72
N THR A 78 -1.48 14.23 -13.48
CA THR A 78 -0.03 14.50 -13.32
C THR A 78 0.24 15.57 -12.26
N ARG A 79 -0.81 16.25 -11.77
CA ARG A 79 -0.71 17.34 -10.80
C ARG A 79 -1.62 17.15 -9.59
N PRO A 80 -1.15 17.50 -8.38
CA PRO A 80 0.22 17.92 -8.07
C PRO A 80 1.22 16.77 -8.28
N SER A 81 2.49 17.09 -8.62
CA SER A 81 3.50 16.08 -9.00
C SER A 81 3.80 15.06 -7.88
N TRP A 82 3.50 15.40 -6.63
CA TRP A 82 3.64 14.55 -5.46
C TRP A 82 2.42 13.68 -5.17
N LEU A 83 1.35 13.72 -5.97
CA LEU A 83 0.09 13.04 -5.66
C LEU A 83 0.28 11.55 -5.36
N TYR A 84 0.92 10.80 -6.25
CA TYR A 84 1.13 9.36 -6.02
C TYR A 84 2.05 9.07 -4.83
N ARG A 85 3.04 9.94 -4.58
CA ARG A 85 3.87 9.87 -3.36
C ARG A 85 3.00 10.00 -2.10
N LEU A 86 2.03 10.92 -2.08
CA LEU A 86 1.14 11.08 -0.95
C LEU A 86 0.22 9.87 -0.79
N THR A 87 -0.49 9.47 -1.86
CA THR A 87 -1.47 8.38 -1.76
C THR A 87 -0.78 7.07 -1.39
N GLN A 88 0.35 6.75 -2.01
CA GLN A 88 1.10 5.53 -1.72
C GLN A 88 1.74 5.58 -0.32
N GLY A 89 2.29 6.73 0.08
CA GLY A 89 2.85 6.92 1.41
C GLY A 89 1.80 6.80 2.52
N LEU A 90 0.58 7.31 2.28
CA LEU A 90 -0.54 7.14 3.20
C LEU A 90 -0.99 5.67 3.27
N HIS A 91 -1.12 4.99 2.13
CA HIS A 91 -1.55 3.60 2.08
C HIS A 91 -0.60 2.69 2.89
N VAL A 92 0.69 2.69 2.54
CA VAL A 92 1.70 1.82 3.18
C VAL A 92 1.99 2.30 4.59
N GLY A 93 2.18 3.61 4.80
CA GLY A 93 2.51 4.18 6.10
C GLY A 93 1.42 3.96 7.13
N LEU A 94 0.16 4.25 6.81
CA LEU A 94 -0.95 4.00 7.72
C LEU A 94 -1.21 2.50 7.90
N GLY A 95 -1.04 1.69 6.84
CA GLY A 95 -1.14 0.22 6.92
C GLY A 95 -0.17 -0.39 7.93
N LEU A 96 1.08 0.10 7.98
CA LEU A 96 2.05 -0.31 9.00
C LEU A 96 1.68 0.23 10.39
N LEU A 97 1.31 1.51 10.48
CA LEU A 97 0.97 2.16 11.75
C LEU A 97 -0.21 1.52 12.47
N ILE A 98 -1.16 0.92 11.76
CA ILE A 98 -2.30 0.25 12.40
C ILE A 98 -1.98 -1.14 12.94
N ILE A 99 -0.82 -1.75 12.64
CA ILE A 99 -0.50 -3.12 13.09
C ILE A 99 -0.63 -3.26 14.62
N PRO A 100 -0.04 -2.39 15.46
CA PRO A 100 -0.20 -2.50 16.92
C PRO A 100 -1.65 -2.32 17.36
N VAL A 101 -2.42 -1.46 16.67
CA VAL A 101 -3.83 -1.20 16.97
C VAL A 101 -4.71 -2.40 16.62
N VAL A 102 -4.47 -3.04 15.47
CA VAL A 102 -5.16 -4.27 15.05
C VAL A 102 -4.88 -5.39 16.04
N LEU A 103 -3.62 -5.61 16.42
CA LEU A 103 -3.26 -6.62 17.43
C LEU A 103 -3.93 -6.35 18.77
N ALA A 104 -3.95 -5.10 19.23
CA ALA A 104 -4.62 -4.71 20.47
C ALA A 104 -6.15 -4.90 20.38
N LYS A 105 -6.75 -4.58 19.23
CA LYS A 105 -8.17 -4.80 18.96
C LYS A 105 -8.50 -6.29 18.96
N LEU A 106 -7.69 -7.12 18.31
CA LEU A 106 -7.87 -8.58 18.28
C LEU A 106 -7.74 -9.17 19.69
N TRP A 107 -6.76 -8.73 20.47
CA TRP A 107 -6.63 -9.11 21.87
C TRP A 107 -7.85 -8.71 22.70
N SER A 108 -8.42 -7.52 22.46
CA SER A 108 -9.58 -7.06 23.24
C SER A 108 -10.85 -7.86 22.96
N VAL A 109 -10.97 -8.47 21.77
CA VAL A 109 -12.13 -9.28 21.36
C VAL A 109 -11.85 -10.79 21.31
N ILE A 110 -10.63 -11.23 21.66
CA ILE A 110 -10.19 -12.63 21.52
C ILE A 110 -11.15 -13.67 22.12
N PRO A 111 -11.82 -13.44 23.27
CA PRO A 111 -12.74 -14.44 23.82
C PRO A 111 -13.89 -14.77 22.86
N ARG A 112 -14.34 -13.79 22.06
CA ARG A 112 -15.41 -13.98 21.08
C ARG A 112 -15.06 -14.96 19.97
N LEU A 113 -13.77 -15.13 19.66
CA LEU A 113 -13.31 -16.09 18.66
C LEU A 113 -13.49 -17.54 19.13
N PHE A 114 -13.56 -17.79 20.44
CA PHE A 114 -13.62 -19.13 21.04
C PHE A 114 -15.00 -19.48 21.62
N VAL A 115 -16.04 -18.66 21.36
CA VAL A 115 -17.41 -18.95 21.83
C VAL A 115 -17.94 -20.22 21.15
N TRP A 116 -18.38 -21.19 21.94
CA TRP A 116 -19.04 -22.41 21.48
C TRP A 116 -20.51 -22.42 21.94
N PRO A 117 -21.46 -22.85 21.10
CA PRO A 117 -21.33 -23.35 19.73
C PRO A 117 -21.07 -22.21 18.73
N PRO A 118 -20.51 -22.51 17.54
CA PRO A 118 -20.16 -21.50 16.57
C PRO A 118 -21.39 -20.78 16.00
N ALA A 119 -22.55 -21.43 15.91
CA ALA A 119 -23.79 -20.73 15.61
C ALA A 119 -24.97 -21.43 16.27
N ARG A 120 -26.01 -20.66 16.56
CA ARG A 120 -27.33 -21.11 17.05
C ARG A 120 -28.45 -20.73 16.08
N SER A 121 -28.13 -19.92 15.07
CA SER A 121 -29.03 -19.48 14.00
C SER A 121 -28.27 -19.12 12.72
N ILE A 122 -28.96 -19.02 11.59
CA ILE A 122 -28.38 -18.56 10.32
C ILE A 122 -27.86 -17.13 10.46
N ALA A 123 -28.58 -16.26 11.17
CA ALA A 123 -28.12 -14.90 11.45
C ALA A 123 -26.77 -14.88 12.20
N GLN A 124 -26.59 -15.77 13.19
CA GLN A 124 -25.31 -15.88 13.90
C GLN A 124 -24.19 -16.46 13.02
N LEU A 125 -24.52 -17.39 12.13
CA LEU A 125 -23.57 -17.91 11.15
C LEU A 125 -23.08 -16.81 10.20
N LEU A 126 -24.00 -15.98 9.69
CA LEU A 126 -23.67 -14.82 8.85
C LEU A 126 -22.84 -13.78 9.62
N GLU A 127 -23.15 -13.54 10.90
CA GLU A 127 -22.32 -12.68 11.75
C GLU A 127 -20.90 -13.23 11.92
N ARG A 128 -20.72 -14.55 12.03
CA ARG A 128 -19.38 -15.14 12.09
C ARG A 128 -18.64 -15.12 10.77
N LEU A 129 -19.34 -15.31 9.66
CA LEU A 129 -18.74 -15.16 8.34
C LEU A 129 -18.26 -13.72 8.12
N SER A 130 -19.04 -12.72 8.56
CA SER A 130 -18.63 -11.31 8.61
C SER A 130 -17.32 -11.11 9.37
N LEU A 131 -17.22 -11.70 10.56
CA LEU A 131 -16.03 -11.61 11.40
C LEU A 131 -14.83 -12.31 10.76
N LEU A 132 -15.04 -13.45 10.10
CA LEU A 132 -13.98 -14.15 9.37
C LEU A 132 -13.47 -13.29 8.21
N MET A 133 -14.35 -12.68 7.43
CA MET A 133 -13.97 -11.77 6.35
C MET A 133 -13.23 -10.55 6.88
N LEU A 134 -13.67 -9.99 8.00
CA LEU A 134 -13.03 -8.82 8.62
C LEU A 134 -11.65 -9.14 9.20
N VAL A 135 -11.55 -10.16 10.06
CA VAL A 135 -10.31 -10.53 10.75
C VAL A 135 -9.35 -11.20 9.79
N GLY A 136 -9.83 -12.17 9.01
CA GLY A 136 -9.04 -12.82 7.96
C GLY A 136 -8.56 -11.81 6.93
N GLY A 137 -9.46 -10.94 6.45
CA GLY A 137 -9.13 -9.89 5.50
C GLY A 137 -8.07 -8.92 6.02
N VAL A 138 -8.26 -8.30 7.20
CA VAL A 138 -7.27 -7.33 7.71
C VAL A 138 -5.90 -7.96 7.96
N LEU A 139 -5.86 -9.19 8.47
CA LEU A 139 -4.60 -9.90 8.70
C LEU A 139 -3.93 -10.27 7.38
N PHE A 140 -4.72 -10.73 6.40
CA PHE A 140 -4.23 -11.06 5.07
C PHE A 140 -3.65 -9.83 4.36
N GLU A 141 -4.38 -8.71 4.35
CA GLU A 141 -3.91 -7.45 3.75
C GLU A 141 -2.62 -6.94 4.42
N ILE A 142 -2.55 -6.97 5.76
CA ILE A 142 -1.35 -6.56 6.49
C ILE A 142 -0.17 -7.48 6.17
N VAL A 143 -0.35 -8.80 6.22
CA VAL A 143 0.74 -9.76 6.01
C VAL A 143 1.24 -9.70 4.57
N THR A 144 0.33 -9.74 3.59
CA THR A 144 0.70 -9.65 2.17
C THR A 144 1.35 -8.30 1.85
N GLY A 145 0.84 -7.21 2.41
CA GLY A 145 1.42 -5.87 2.28
C GLY A 145 2.84 -5.78 2.86
N VAL A 146 3.04 -6.28 4.09
CA VAL A 146 4.36 -6.32 4.76
C VAL A 146 5.36 -7.15 3.97
N LEU A 147 4.94 -8.30 3.43
CA LEU A 147 5.83 -9.14 2.64
C LEU A 147 6.18 -8.51 1.29
N ASN A 148 5.22 -7.84 0.66
CA ASN A 148 5.47 -7.08 -0.56
C ASN A 148 6.47 -5.94 -0.36
N ILE A 149 6.40 -5.17 0.73
CA ILE A 149 7.40 -4.11 0.99
C ILE A 149 8.79 -4.66 1.30
N GLN A 150 8.90 -5.93 1.70
CA GLN A 150 10.17 -6.63 1.92
C GLN A 150 10.68 -7.38 0.69
N TYR A 151 9.96 -7.32 -0.44
CA TYR A 151 10.26 -8.12 -1.64
C TYR A 151 10.25 -9.63 -1.38
N ASP A 152 9.54 -10.08 -0.34
CA ASP A 152 9.53 -11.47 0.11
C ASP A 152 8.27 -12.19 -0.38
N TYR A 153 8.34 -12.72 -1.61
CA TYR A 153 7.23 -13.42 -2.26
C TYR A 153 7.28 -14.92 -1.95
N ILE A 154 7.16 -15.29 -0.68
CA ILE A 154 7.09 -16.70 -0.23
C ILE A 154 5.83 -17.43 -0.71
N PHE A 155 4.85 -16.70 -1.25
CA PHE A 155 3.57 -17.24 -1.68
C PHE A 155 3.59 -17.59 -3.18
N GLY A 156 3.02 -18.72 -3.55
CA GLY A 156 2.90 -19.17 -4.95
C GLY A 156 1.84 -18.44 -5.79
N PHE A 157 1.43 -17.23 -5.40
CA PHE A 157 0.40 -16.45 -6.07
C PHE A 157 0.85 -14.99 -6.28
N SER A 158 0.22 -14.31 -7.24
CA SER A 158 0.44 -12.89 -7.51
C SER A 158 0.00 -12.04 -6.32
N PHE A 159 0.93 -11.25 -5.75
CA PHE A 159 0.60 -10.28 -4.71
C PHE A 159 -0.51 -9.33 -5.17
N TYR A 160 -0.40 -8.78 -6.39
CA TYR A 160 -1.35 -7.79 -6.91
C TYR A 160 -2.78 -8.34 -6.95
N ASP A 161 -2.95 -9.57 -7.45
CA ASP A 161 -4.27 -10.21 -7.57
C ASP A 161 -4.82 -10.52 -6.18
N ALA A 162 -4.00 -11.18 -5.37
CA ALA A 162 -4.36 -11.61 -4.03
C ALA A 162 -4.76 -10.42 -3.14
N HIS A 163 -3.95 -9.36 -3.11
CA HIS A 163 -4.19 -8.17 -2.33
C HIS A 163 -5.41 -7.38 -2.83
N TYR A 164 -5.65 -7.32 -4.14
CA TYR A 164 -6.85 -6.66 -4.68
C TYR A 164 -8.16 -7.37 -4.29
N PHE A 165 -8.23 -8.69 -4.47
CA PHE A 165 -9.42 -9.45 -4.11
C PHE A 165 -9.59 -9.58 -2.59
N GLY A 166 -8.48 -9.74 -1.86
CA GLY A 166 -8.46 -9.71 -0.39
C GLY A 166 -9.00 -8.40 0.17
N ALA A 167 -8.64 -7.27 -0.43
CA ALA A 167 -9.15 -5.96 -0.04
C ALA A 167 -10.67 -5.88 -0.19
N TRP A 168 -11.27 -6.42 -1.25
CA TRP A 168 -12.72 -6.43 -1.41
C TRP A 168 -13.43 -7.33 -0.40
N VAL A 169 -12.86 -8.50 -0.05
CA VAL A 169 -13.36 -9.36 1.04
C VAL A 169 -13.33 -8.59 2.36
N PHE A 170 -12.21 -7.90 2.63
CA PHE A 170 -12.06 -7.07 3.82
C PHE A 170 -13.06 -5.91 3.85
N ILE A 171 -13.22 -5.16 2.75
CA ILE A 171 -14.14 -4.02 2.64
C ILE A 171 -15.57 -4.48 2.92
N ALA A 172 -16.01 -5.59 2.33
CA ALA A 172 -17.35 -6.13 2.58
C ALA A 172 -17.55 -6.49 4.07
N GLY A 173 -16.57 -7.17 4.68
CA GLY A 173 -16.57 -7.48 6.12
C GLY A 173 -16.58 -6.21 6.99
N PHE A 174 -15.80 -5.20 6.62
CA PHE A 174 -15.69 -3.92 7.32
C PHE A 174 -16.99 -3.13 7.28
N LEU A 175 -17.60 -2.96 6.10
CA LEU A 175 -18.87 -2.26 5.94
C LEU A 175 -20.00 -2.93 6.73
N MET A 176 -20.10 -4.27 6.67
CA MET A 176 -21.05 -5.01 7.49
C MET A 176 -20.78 -4.80 8.99
N HIS A 177 -19.51 -4.86 9.41
CA HIS A 177 -19.13 -4.68 10.81
C HIS A 177 -19.48 -3.28 11.35
N ILE A 178 -19.12 -2.22 10.64
CA ILE A 178 -19.37 -0.84 11.11
C ILE A 178 -20.87 -0.57 11.23
N THR A 179 -21.67 -1.07 10.27
CA THR A 179 -23.13 -0.88 10.26
C THR A 179 -23.78 -1.46 11.52
N LEU A 180 -23.27 -2.61 12.00
CA LEU A 180 -23.82 -3.31 13.16
C LEU A 180 -23.22 -2.85 14.51
N LYS A 181 -21.99 -2.33 14.50
CA LYS A 181 -21.21 -2.11 15.73
C LYS A 181 -20.99 -0.64 16.08
N ILE A 182 -21.29 0.33 15.20
CA ILE A 182 -21.20 1.77 15.52
C ILE A 182 -21.99 2.15 16.78
N PRO A 183 -23.27 1.77 16.96
CA PRO A 183 -24.01 2.14 18.17
C PRO A 183 -23.36 1.61 19.45
N ARG A 184 -22.89 0.36 19.41
CA ARG A 184 -22.16 -0.27 20.53
C ARG A 184 -20.84 0.45 20.82
N MET A 185 -20.11 0.85 19.78
CA MET A 185 -18.87 1.61 19.91
C MET A 185 -19.13 2.97 20.58
N ILE A 186 -20.19 3.68 20.19
CA ILE A 186 -20.56 4.97 20.79
C ILE A 186 -20.92 4.79 22.27
N THR A 187 -21.73 3.78 22.61
CA THR A 187 -22.05 3.46 24.01
C THR A 187 -20.80 3.12 24.81
N GLY A 188 -19.91 2.30 24.24
CA GLY A 188 -18.63 1.93 24.85
C GLY A 188 -17.72 3.14 25.07
N LEU A 189 -17.60 4.07 24.13
CA LEU A 189 -16.79 5.28 24.31
C LEU A 189 -17.36 6.22 25.38
N ARG A 190 -18.68 6.23 25.57
CA ARG A 190 -19.37 7.05 26.56
C ARG A 190 -19.39 6.43 27.96
N SER A 191 -19.08 5.14 28.10
CA SER A 191 -19.19 4.44 29.39
C SER A 191 -18.14 4.88 30.41
N LEU A 192 -16.97 5.35 29.97
CA LEU A 192 -15.91 5.85 30.83
C LEU A 192 -15.29 7.12 30.24
N PRO A 193 -15.11 8.20 31.02
CA PRO A 193 -14.50 9.42 30.52
C PRO A 193 -12.98 9.23 30.39
N LEU A 194 -12.40 9.60 29.24
CA LEU A 194 -10.96 9.43 28.97
C LEU A 194 -10.06 10.05 30.06
N ARG A 195 -10.45 11.21 30.61
CA ARG A 195 -9.71 11.88 31.70
C ARG A 195 -9.55 11.01 32.95
N GLU A 196 -10.55 10.19 33.26
CA GLU A 196 -10.54 9.29 34.43
C GLU A 196 -9.65 8.08 34.13
N VAL A 197 -9.77 7.53 32.92
CA VAL A 197 -8.87 6.45 32.46
C VAL A 197 -7.40 6.88 32.52
N LEU A 198 -7.09 8.11 32.10
CA LEU A 198 -5.73 8.66 32.14
C LEU A 198 -5.23 8.97 33.57
N ARG A 199 -6.10 9.08 34.56
CA ARG A 199 -5.72 9.27 35.97
C ARG A 199 -5.64 7.96 36.76
N THR A 200 -6.38 6.94 36.33
CA THR A 200 -6.44 5.64 36.98
C THR A 200 -5.09 4.91 36.90
N ASN A 201 -4.49 4.63 38.06
CA ASN A 201 -3.25 3.86 38.17
C ASN A 201 -3.55 2.35 38.13
N ARG A 202 -2.52 1.50 38.24
CA ARG A 202 -2.69 0.03 38.22
C ARG A 202 -3.55 -0.48 39.38
N ALA A 203 -3.31 0.01 40.60
CA ALA A 203 -4.00 -0.45 41.80
C ALA A 203 -5.50 -0.10 41.78
N ASP A 204 -5.86 1.03 41.19
CA ASP A 204 -7.24 1.49 41.08
C ASP A 204 -7.97 0.94 39.85
N THR A 205 -7.30 0.13 39.04
CA THR A 205 -7.90 -0.41 37.81
C THR A 205 -8.90 -1.51 38.13
N ARG A 206 -10.18 -1.24 37.83
CA ARG A 206 -11.28 -2.19 38.00
C ARG A 206 -11.84 -2.67 36.66
N PRO A 207 -12.38 -3.90 36.60
CA PRO A 207 -13.15 -4.37 35.44
C PRO A 207 -14.37 -3.48 35.19
N GLU A 208 -14.77 -3.36 33.93
CA GLU A 208 -16.05 -2.72 33.57
C GLU A 208 -17.23 -3.59 34.06
N ALA A 209 -18.44 -3.02 34.08
CA ALA A 209 -19.64 -3.80 34.38
C ALA A 209 -19.81 -4.94 33.35
N PRO A 210 -20.29 -6.13 33.76
CA PRO A 210 -20.52 -7.25 32.86
C PRO A 210 -21.35 -6.83 31.64
N ASP A 211 -20.85 -7.16 30.44
CA ASP A 211 -21.52 -6.85 29.19
C ASP A 211 -22.20 -8.10 28.60
N PRO A 212 -23.34 -7.94 27.90
CA PRO A 212 -24.06 -9.06 27.30
C PRO A 212 -23.25 -9.80 26.23
N ASP A 213 -22.20 -9.16 25.70
CA ASP A 213 -21.37 -9.74 24.65
C ASP A 213 -20.09 -10.44 25.20
N GLY A 214 -19.90 -10.51 26.52
CA GLY A 214 -18.82 -11.26 27.17
C GLY A 214 -17.41 -10.74 26.88
N LEU A 215 -17.22 -9.43 26.68
CA LEU A 215 -15.90 -8.80 26.58
C LEU A 215 -15.24 -8.66 27.95
N VAL A 216 -16.04 -8.38 28.97
CA VAL A 216 -15.59 -8.34 30.36
C VAL A 216 -15.41 -9.77 30.87
N ALA A 217 -14.27 -10.04 31.50
CA ALA A 217 -13.99 -11.34 32.09
C ALA A 217 -14.98 -11.64 33.22
N ALA A 218 -15.58 -12.83 33.23
CA ALA A 218 -16.51 -13.25 34.27
C ALA A 218 -15.83 -13.41 35.64
N ASP A 219 -14.57 -13.85 35.65
CA ASP A 219 -13.70 -13.93 36.82
C ASP A 219 -12.37 -13.20 36.52
N PRO A 220 -12.35 -11.86 36.67
CA PRO A 220 -11.19 -11.06 36.36
C PRO A 220 -10.07 -11.26 37.40
N ALA A 221 -8.86 -11.49 36.91
CA ALA A 221 -7.65 -11.52 37.73
C ALA A 221 -7.22 -10.10 38.14
N GLU A 222 -6.25 -10.00 39.04
CA GLU A 222 -5.66 -8.72 39.41
C GLU A 222 -5.06 -7.97 38.19
N PRO A 223 -5.20 -6.63 38.15
CA PRO A 223 -4.69 -5.83 37.04
C PRO A 223 -3.15 -5.82 37.00
N THR A 224 -2.57 -6.41 35.95
CA THR A 224 -1.12 -6.34 35.71
C THR A 224 -0.66 -4.98 35.18
N MET A 225 -1.55 -4.25 34.51
CA MET A 225 -1.33 -2.89 34.00
C MET A 225 -2.64 -2.09 34.07
N SER A 226 -2.60 -0.77 33.93
CA SER A 226 -3.81 0.06 33.82
C SER A 226 -4.26 0.23 32.36
N ARG A 227 -5.50 0.67 32.13
CA ARG A 227 -5.98 1.04 30.78
C ARG A 227 -5.12 2.14 30.14
N ARG A 228 -4.66 3.13 30.92
CA ARG A 228 -3.66 4.12 30.47
C ARG A 228 -2.37 3.45 30.03
N GLY A 229 -1.87 2.49 30.80
CA GLY A 229 -0.68 1.71 30.44
C GLY A 229 -0.86 0.97 29.12
N ALA A 230 -2.02 0.35 28.90
CA ALA A 230 -2.34 -0.34 27.65
C ALA A 230 -2.38 0.65 26.46
N LEU A 231 -3.02 1.80 26.61
CA LEU A 231 -3.04 2.84 25.59
C LEU A 231 -1.63 3.39 25.30
N ALA A 232 -0.82 3.60 26.34
CA ALA A 232 0.56 4.05 26.19
C ALA A 232 1.42 3.00 25.48
N LEU A 233 1.24 1.70 25.77
CA LEU A 233 1.94 0.62 25.10
C LEU A 233 1.61 0.57 23.61
N VAL A 234 0.31 0.56 23.27
CA VAL A 234 -0.14 0.54 21.88
C VAL A 234 0.31 1.80 21.16
N GLY A 235 0.11 2.98 21.78
CA GLY A 235 0.56 4.26 21.23
C GLY A 235 2.07 4.34 21.02
N SER A 236 2.87 3.77 21.93
CA SER A 236 4.33 3.68 21.77
C SER A 236 4.72 2.74 20.64
N GLY A 237 4.00 1.62 20.47
CA GLY A 237 4.17 0.73 19.33
C GLY A 237 3.86 1.42 18.00
N VAL A 238 2.76 2.18 17.93
CA VAL A 238 2.41 3.00 16.76
C VAL A 238 3.49 4.05 16.50
N ALA A 239 3.93 4.77 17.53
CA ALA A 239 4.99 5.78 17.40
C ALA A 239 6.33 5.17 16.93
N LEU A 240 6.71 4.00 17.47
CA LEU A 240 7.91 3.28 17.06
C LEU A 240 7.85 2.90 15.58
N VAL A 241 6.74 2.26 15.15
CA VAL A 241 6.53 1.92 13.73
C VAL A 241 6.56 3.19 12.87
N GLY A 242 5.96 4.28 13.35
CA GLY A 242 6.00 5.58 12.68
C GLY A 242 7.40 6.12 12.48
N VAL A 243 8.26 6.07 13.51
CA VAL A 243 9.67 6.49 13.42
C VAL A 243 10.44 5.61 12.42
N LEU A 244 10.26 4.29 12.47
CA LEU A 244 10.91 3.34 11.55
C LEU A 244 10.44 3.50 10.09
N THR A 245 9.18 3.94 9.89
CA THR A 245 8.56 4.10 8.57
C THR A 245 8.77 5.52 8.01
N ALA A 246 8.92 6.54 8.85
CA ALA A 246 9.10 7.94 8.43
C ALA A 246 10.29 8.11 7.48
N GLY A 247 11.36 7.34 7.71
CA GLY A 247 12.56 7.32 6.86
C GLY A 247 12.32 6.82 5.43
N GLN A 248 11.23 6.09 5.17
CA GLN A 248 10.88 5.58 3.83
C GLN A 248 10.37 6.70 2.91
N THR A 249 9.74 7.73 3.48
CA THR A 249 9.01 8.75 2.71
C THR A 249 9.63 10.14 2.82
N LEU A 250 10.22 10.52 3.97
CA LEU A 250 10.69 11.89 4.20
C LEU A 250 12.11 12.16 3.69
N GLY A 251 12.97 11.14 3.56
CA GLY A 251 14.36 11.28 3.12
C GLY A 251 15.25 12.09 4.10
N GLY A 252 16.45 12.47 3.67
CA GLY A 252 17.39 13.24 4.49
C GLY A 252 17.91 12.48 5.73
N ALA A 253 18.08 13.17 6.87
CA ALA A 253 18.58 12.57 8.12
C ALA A 253 17.71 11.43 8.66
N SER A 254 16.42 11.39 8.30
CA SER A 254 15.50 10.31 8.68
C SER A 254 15.73 9.00 7.90
N ARG A 255 16.50 9.03 6.81
CA ARG A 255 16.82 7.85 5.97
C ARG A 255 17.57 6.77 6.77
N GLY A 256 18.38 7.16 7.76
CA GLY A 256 19.11 6.21 8.62
C GLY A 256 18.21 5.34 9.50
N ALA A 257 16.99 5.79 9.79
CA ALA A 257 16.00 5.04 10.56
C ALA A 257 15.17 4.06 9.69
N ALA A 258 15.28 4.15 8.37
CA ALA A 258 14.51 3.36 7.41
C ALA A 258 15.08 1.94 7.26
N LEU A 259 14.91 1.11 8.29
CA LEU A 259 15.43 -0.27 8.32
C LEU A 259 14.84 -1.18 7.22
N LEU A 260 13.64 -0.84 6.73
CA LEU A 260 12.86 -1.66 5.81
C LEU A 260 12.96 -1.24 4.34
N VAL A 261 13.86 -0.29 3.98
CA VAL A 261 14.01 0.19 2.60
C VAL A 261 15.25 -0.42 1.95
N PRO A 262 15.17 -0.88 0.69
CA PRO A 262 16.36 -1.24 -0.06
C PRO A 262 17.37 -0.10 -0.12
N ARG A 263 18.64 -0.38 0.18
CA ARG A 263 19.70 0.62 0.04
C ARG A 263 19.98 0.88 -1.44
N GLY A 264 20.24 2.15 -1.77
CA GLY A 264 20.65 2.53 -3.12
C GLY A 264 22.05 2.01 -3.47
N ARG A 265 22.28 1.76 -4.77
CA ARG A 265 23.60 1.58 -5.37
C ARG A 265 23.73 2.60 -6.50
N GLY A 266 24.85 3.32 -6.59
CA GLY A 266 25.02 4.37 -7.61
C GLY A 266 24.50 5.74 -7.17
N ASN A 267 23.55 6.34 -7.89
CA ASN A 267 23.04 7.73 -7.73
C ASN A 267 22.37 8.06 -6.36
N ASP A 268 22.65 7.28 -5.31
CA ASP A 268 22.34 7.49 -3.89
C ASP A 268 20.85 7.61 -3.52
N PHE A 269 20.01 6.77 -4.13
CA PHE A 269 18.64 6.52 -3.68
C PHE A 269 18.18 5.08 -3.98
N PRO A 270 17.10 4.58 -3.34
CA PRO A 270 16.69 3.19 -3.45
C PRO A 270 16.45 2.72 -4.90
N VAL A 271 16.77 1.45 -5.14
CA VAL A 271 16.54 0.75 -6.40
C VAL A 271 15.52 -0.35 -6.15
N ASN A 272 14.39 -0.33 -6.87
CA ASN A 272 13.35 -1.35 -6.76
C ASN A 272 13.75 -2.68 -7.41
N LYS A 273 14.37 -2.62 -8.58
CA LYS A 273 14.83 -3.77 -9.35
C LYS A 273 16.18 -3.44 -9.98
N THR A 274 17.20 -4.25 -9.71
CA THR A 274 18.53 -4.05 -10.31
C THR A 274 18.55 -4.46 -11.78
N ALA A 275 19.53 -3.97 -12.52
CA ALA A 275 19.76 -4.36 -13.91
C ALA A 275 20.02 -5.86 -14.05
N VAL A 276 20.75 -6.44 -13.09
CA VAL A 276 20.99 -7.89 -13.02
C VAL A 276 19.67 -8.65 -12.87
N ALA A 277 18.82 -8.24 -11.91
CA ALA A 277 17.51 -8.88 -11.71
C ALA A 277 16.56 -8.70 -12.91
N ALA A 278 16.74 -7.62 -13.70
CA ALA A 278 16.00 -7.36 -14.93
C ALA A 278 16.59 -8.08 -16.17
N GLY A 279 17.74 -8.74 -16.05
CA GLY A 279 18.41 -9.41 -17.16
C GLY A 279 19.00 -8.45 -18.20
N ILE A 280 19.40 -7.25 -17.78
CA ILE A 280 19.99 -6.24 -18.64
C ILE A 280 21.47 -6.55 -18.83
N ALA A 281 21.83 -6.83 -20.08
CA ALA A 281 23.21 -7.08 -20.46
C ALA A 281 23.94 -5.74 -20.64
N PRO A 282 25.14 -5.51 -20.04
CA PRO A 282 25.87 -4.24 -20.16
C PRO A 282 26.07 -3.76 -21.61
N GLU A 283 26.27 -4.70 -22.54
CA GLU A 283 26.39 -4.44 -23.98
C GLU A 283 25.11 -3.89 -24.62
N SER A 284 23.92 -4.19 -24.06
CA SER A 284 22.64 -3.73 -24.60
C SER A 284 22.33 -2.27 -24.28
N VAL A 285 23.07 -1.69 -23.34
CA VAL A 285 22.91 -0.31 -22.87
C VAL A 285 24.13 0.56 -23.18
N GLY A 286 25.16 0.00 -23.83
CA GLY A 286 26.39 0.70 -24.23
C GLY A 286 26.23 1.57 -25.48
N ALA A 287 27.32 1.78 -26.22
CA ALA A 287 27.34 2.65 -27.42
C ALA A 287 26.45 2.15 -28.58
N SER A 288 26.13 0.85 -28.61
CA SER A 288 25.24 0.23 -29.59
C SER A 288 23.76 0.41 -29.26
N TRP A 289 23.42 0.90 -28.06
CA TRP A 289 22.02 1.14 -27.68
C TRP A 289 21.36 2.15 -28.62
N ARG A 290 20.10 1.88 -28.96
CA ARG A 290 19.27 2.76 -29.77
C ARG A 290 17.88 2.88 -29.16
N LEU A 291 17.38 4.11 -29.09
CA LEU A 291 15.97 4.39 -28.85
C LEU A 291 15.21 4.33 -30.17
N VAL A 292 14.16 3.52 -30.22
CA VAL A 292 13.27 3.45 -31.38
C VAL A 292 11.98 4.19 -31.09
N LEU A 293 11.75 5.31 -31.77
CA LEU A 293 10.48 6.04 -31.75
C LEU A 293 9.62 5.58 -32.92
N ARG A 294 8.34 5.31 -32.69
CA ARG A 294 7.41 4.80 -33.71
C ARG A 294 6.07 5.52 -33.68
N SER A 295 5.44 5.67 -34.84
CA SER A 295 4.03 6.01 -35.02
C SER A 295 3.55 5.50 -36.38
N GLY A 296 2.76 4.42 -36.39
CA GLY A 296 2.38 3.74 -37.64
C GLY A 296 3.60 3.34 -38.47
N ALA A 297 3.71 3.86 -39.70
CA ALA A 297 4.86 3.64 -40.57
C ALA A 297 6.08 4.54 -40.29
N SER A 298 5.91 5.60 -39.49
CA SER A 298 6.97 6.53 -39.12
C SER A 298 7.88 5.92 -38.06
N VAL A 299 9.18 5.84 -38.35
CA VAL A 299 10.19 5.29 -37.44
C VAL A 299 11.39 6.24 -37.40
N VAL A 300 11.77 6.65 -36.19
CA VAL A 300 12.98 7.42 -35.93
C VAL A 300 13.84 6.65 -34.93
N VAL A 301 15.12 6.48 -35.24
CA VAL A 301 16.08 5.78 -34.39
C VAL A 301 17.13 6.76 -33.91
N LEU A 302 17.29 6.88 -32.59
CA LEU A 302 18.22 7.83 -31.96
C LEU A 302 19.21 7.05 -31.10
N ASP A 303 20.49 7.41 -31.16
CA ASP A 303 21.45 6.99 -30.15
C ASP A 303 21.44 7.94 -28.94
N ARG A 304 22.22 7.59 -27.91
CA ARG A 304 22.31 8.39 -26.69
C ARG A 304 22.90 9.77 -26.94
N ASP A 305 23.92 9.88 -27.79
CA ASP A 305 24.63 11.14 -28.02
C ASP A 305 23.73 12.15 -28.74
N THR A 306 22.93 11.68 -29.70
CA THR A 306 21.89 12.48 -30.35
C THR A 306 20.88 12.98 -29.33
N LEU A 307 20.38 12.12 -28.44
CA LEU A 307 19.45 12.52 -27.37
C LEU A 307 20.07 13.53 -26.40
N ALA A 308 21.36 13.41 -26.10
CA ALA A 308 22.08 14.35 -25.25
C ALA A 308 22.27 15.72 -25.93
N GLY A 309 22.39 15.76 -27.26
CA GLY A 309 22.48 16.97 -28.07
C GLY A 309 21.14 17.69 -28.31
N MET A 310 20.01 17.04 -28.04
CA MET A 310 18.69 17.67 -28.11
C MET A 310 18.47 18.68 -26.98
N ALA A 311 17.46 19.55 -27.14
CA ALA A 311 17.05 20.49 -26.09
C ALA A 311 16.69 19.74 -24.79
N GLN A 312 17.49 19.96 -23.75
CA GLN A 312 17.31 19.33 -22.45
C GLN A 312 16.31 20.12 -21.59
N HIS A 313 15.43 19.41 -20.88
CA HIS A 313 14.58 19.96 -19.84
C HIS A 313 14.94 19.34 -18.49
N THR A 314 14.84 20.13 -17.41
CA THR A 314 15.14 19.69 -16.05
C THR A 314 13.93 19.91 -15.16
N ALA A 315 13.54 18.87 -14.43
CA ALA A 315 12.39 18.90 -13.53
C ALA A 315 12.74 18.24 -12.17
N ARG A 316 12.27 18.85 -11.08
CA ARG A 316 12.43 18.30 -9.73
C ARG A 316 11.17 17.50 -9.35
N LEU A 317 11.25 16.18 -9.50
CA LEU A 317 10.09 15.29 -9.41
C LEU A 317 10.30 14.15 -8.41
N PRO A 318 9.26 13.78 -7.65
CA PRO A 318 9.32 12.60 -6.81
C PRO A 318 9.24 11.33 -7.66
N ILE A 319 10.05 10.35 -7.29
CA ILE A 319 9.84 8.95 -7.67
C ILE A 319 9.32 8.21 -6.45
N ALA A 320 8.17 7.55 -6.59
CA ALA A 320 7.49 6.84 -5.50
C ALA A 320 7.23 5.39 -5.92
N CYS A 321 7.73 4.46 -5.12
CA CYS A 321 7.59 3.04 -5.36
C CYS A 321 6.34 2.49 -4.69
N VAL A 322 5.83 1.38 -5.22
CA VAL A 322 4.59 0.74 -4.73
C VAL A 322 4.81 0.07 -3.37
N GLU A 323 6.05 -0.15 -3.00
CA GLU A 323 6.54 -0.69 -1.74
C GLU A 323 6.60 0.39 -0.65
N GLY A 324 6.18 1.63 -0.95
CA GLY A 324 5.96 2.70 0.03
C GLY A 324 7.10 3.69 0.21
N TRP A 325 8.28 3.43 -0.34
CA TRP A 325 9.37 4.39 -0.31
C TRP A 325 9.25 5.43 -1.43
N SER A 326 9.72 6.65 -1.18
CA SER A 326 9.77 7.71 -2.19
C SER A 326 10.95 8.64 -1.99
N THR A 327 11.38 9.30 -3.06
CA THR A 327 12.46 10.28 -2.99
C THR A 327 12.27 11.39 -4.03
N LEU A 328 12.70 12.60 -3.70
CA LEU A 328 12.64 13.76 -4.58
C LEU A 328 13.99 13.94 -5.25
N GLN A 329 14.02 13.95 -6.58
CA GLN A 329 15.25 14.04 -7.37
C GLN A 329 15.13 15.12 -8.45
N THR A 330 16.27 15.56 -8.96
CA THR A 330 16.33 16.47 -10.11
C THR A 330 16.66 15.66 -11.36
N TRP A 331 15.72 15.54 -12.28
CA TRP A 331 15.84 14.75 -13.50
C TRP A 331 16.08 15.66 -14.69
N SER A 332 16.96 15.24 -15.60
CA SER A 332 17.23 15.97 -16.84
C SER A 332 17.21 15.04 -18.05
N GLY A 333 16.59 15.49 -19.14
CA GLY A 333 16.48 14.72 -20.37
C GLY A 333 15.62 15.43 -21.43
N VAL A 334 15.15 14.67 -22.40
CA VAL A 334 14.31 15.18 -23.50
C VAL A 334 12.83 15.06 -23.10
N ARG A 335 12.02 16.10 -23.34
CA ARG A 335 10.57 16.03 -23.06
C ARG A 335 9.88 15.03 -23.98
N LEU A 336 8.92 14.27 -23.44
CA LEU A 336 8.20 13.27 -24.23
C LEU A 336 7.43 13.88 -25.42
N ALA A 337 6.89 15.09 -25.25
CA ALA A 337 6.25 15.84 -26.32
C ALA A 337 7.20 16.16 -27.50
N GLU A 338 8.50 16.38 -27.25
CA GLU A 338 9.48 16.60 -28.32
C GLU A 338 9.73 15.31 -29.11
N LEU A 339 9.87 14.19 -28.40
CA LEU A 339 10.05 12.88 -29.02
C LEU A 339 8.84 12.49 -29.87
N ALA A 340 7.62 12.79 -29.40
CA ALA A 340 6.40 12.58 -30.16
C ALA A 340 6.38 13.42 -31.46
N ARG A 341 6.83 14.69 -31.39
CA ARG A 341 6.94 15.56 -32.56
C ARG A 341 7.94 15.05 -33.60
N LEU A 342 9.05 14.43 -33.18
CA LEU A 342 10.05 13.87 -34.11
C LEU A 342 9.47 12.79 -35.03
N VAL A 343 8.49 12.01 -34.55
CA VAL A 343 7.80 10.99 -35.37
C VAL A 343 6.50 11.49 -35.99
N GLY A 344 6.24 12.80 -35.95
CA GLY A 344 5.07 13.43 -36.58
C GLY A 344 3.79 13.41 -35.73
N VAL A 345 3.90 13.21 -34.41
CA VAL A 345 2.75 13.15 -33.48
C VAL A 345 2.77 14.33 -32.51
N PRO A 346 2.29 15.53 -32.90
CA PRO A 346 2.27 16.70 -32.01
C PRO A 346 1.28 16.55 -30.84
N VAL A 347 0.24 15.74 -31.02
CA VAL A 347 -0.73 15.40 -29.97
C VAL A 347 -0.88 13.88 -29.92
N ALA A 348 -0.24 13.27 -28.93
CA ALA A 348 -0.34 11.83 -28.72
C ALA A 348 -1.57 11.48 -27.87
N ARG A 349 -2.34 10.49 -28.32
CA ARG A 349 -3.43 9.86 -27.55
C ARG A 349 -2.88 8.89 -26.51
N SER A 350 -1.78 8.22 -26.80
CA SER A 350 -1.09 7.36 -25.86
C SER A 350 0.38 7.22 -26.27
N ALA A 351 1.22 6.75 -25.35
CA ALA A 351 2.58 6.34 -25.66
C ALA A 351 2.90 5.01 -24.99
N ARG A 352 3.11 3.94 -25.77
CA ARG A 352 3.55 2.64 -25.25
C ARG A 352 5.07 2.62 -25.20
N VAL A 353 5.61 2.45 -24.00
CA VAL A 353 7.05 2.43 -23.71
C VAL A 353 7.46 1.00 -23.41
N ALA A 354 8.46 0.49 -24.11
CA ALA A 354 9.03 -0.84 -23.87
C ALA A 354 10.44 -0.73 -23.26
N SER A 355 10.75 -1.64 -22.33
CA SER A 355 12.05 -1.81 -21.70
C SER A 355 12.86 -2.92 -22.37
N LEU A 356 14.19 -2.86 -22.24
CA LEU A 356 15.09 -3.97 -22.55
C LEU A 356 15.01 -5.14 -21.55
N GLN A 357 14.24 -5.00 -20.46
CA GLN A 357 14.05 -6.04 -19.45
C GLN A 357 13.51 -7.34 -20.07
N ARG A 358 14.10 -8.48 -19.70
CA ARG A 358 13.75 -9.79 -20.29
C ARG A 358 12.58 -10.53 -19.62
N GLY A 359 12.11 -10.07 -18.46
CA GLY A 359 11.02 -10.72 -17.74
C GLY A 359 10.41 -9.92 -16.59
N GLY A 360 9.23 -10.32 -16.14
CA GLY A 360 8.44 -9.67 -15.10
C GLY A 360 7.36 -8.74 -15.65
N ALA A 361 6.40 -8.35 -14.80
CA ALA A 361 5.15 -7.68 -15.21
C ALA A 361 5.30 -6.23 -15.70
N PHE A 362 6.46 -5.59 -15.47
CA PHE A 362 6.69 -4.16 -15.76
C PHE A 362 7.78 -3.97 -16.82
N GLY A 363 7.79 -4.81 -17.85
CA GLY A 363 8.64 -4.65 -19.04
C GLY A 363 8.11 -3.58 -20.00
N GLU A 364 6.85 -3.19 -19.86
CA GLU A 364 6.18 -2.20 -20.69
C GLU A 364 5.26 -1.32 -19.83
N ALA A 365 5.04 -0.08 -20.28
CA ALA A 365 4.04 0.81 -19.71
C ALA A 365 3.48 1.72 -20.80
N THR A 366 2.18 1.93 -20.79
CA THR A 366 1.44 2.86 -21.63
C THR A 366 1.16 4.13 -20.84
N LEU A 367 1.54 5.27 -21.41
CA LEU A 367 1.26 6.59 -20.90
C LEU A 367 0.00 7.15 -21.56
N GLN A 368 -0.85 7.80 -20.79
CA GLN A 368 -2.08 8.41 -21.28
C GLN A 368 -1.82 9.85 -21.81
N PRO A 369 -2.77 10.51 -22.48
CA PRO A 369 -2.52 11.75 -23.22
C PRO A 369 -1.94 12.90 -22.39
N ASN A 370 -2.42 13.10 -21.15
CA ASN A 370 -1.95 14.18 -20.27
C ASN A 370 -0.55 13.87 -19.69
N GLN A 371 -0.16 12.60 -19.59
CA GLN A 371 1.16 12.18 -19.12
C GLN A 371 2.23 12.42 -20.18
N VAL A 372 1.92 12.19 -21.46
CA VAL A 372 2.83 12.49 -22.57
C VAL A 372 3.01 13.99 -22.77
N ARG A 373 1.93 14.77 -22.59
CA ARG A 373 1.90 16.22 -22.82
C ARG A 373 2.34 17.06 -21.61
N ASP A 374 2.59 16.44 -20.45
CA ASP A 374 3.02 17.20 -19.28
C ASP A 374 4.39 17.86 -19.57
N PRO A 375 4.57 19.17 -19.28
CA PRO A 375 5.83 19.86 -19.55
C PRO A 375 7.04 19.27 -18.80
N ASP A 376 6.80 18.55 -17.70
CA ASP A 376 7.83 17.89 -16.88
C ASP A 376 7.93 16.38 -17.16
N ALA A 377 7.22 15.84 -18.16
CA ALA A 377 7.38 14.45 -18.59
C ALA A 377 8.63 14.29 -19.46
N LEU A 378 9.55 13.44 -19.02
CA LEU A 378 10.89 13.30 -19.57
C LEU A 378 11.20 11.86 -19.98
N LEU A 379 11.93 11.71 -21.08
CA LEU A 379 12.93 10.65 -21.21
C LEU A 379 14.21 11.15 -20.55
N ALA A 380 14.38 10.85 -19.27
CA ALA A 380 15.52 11.27 -18.48
C ALA A 380 16.79 10.51 -18.87
N LEU A 381 17.89 11.25 -19.01
CA LEU A 381 19.24 10.74 -19.28
C LEU A 381 20.16 10.90 -18.05
N ARG A 382 19.83 11.86 -17.17
CA ARG A 382 20.61 12.26 -16.00
C ARG A 382 19.72 12.43 -14.77
N VAL A 383 20.31 12.23 -13.61
CA VAL A 383 19.70 12.48 -12.30
C VAL A 383 20.71 13.15 -11.37
N ASN A 384 20.28 14.23 -10.70
CA ASN A 384 21.11 15.05 -9.80
C ASN A 384 22.42 15.52 -10.42
N GLY A 385 22.39 15.89 -11.71
CA GLY A 385 23.57 16.36 -12.42
C GLY A 385 24.56 15.27 -12.83
N ALA A 386 24.29 13.99 -12.58
CA ALA A 386 25.09 12.86 -13.05
C ALA A 386 24.33 12.03 -14.08
N ASP A 387 25.03 11.25 -14.90
CA ASP A 387 24.37 10.21 -15.70
C ASP A 387 23.61 9.23 -14.82
N LEU A 388 22.54 8.66 -15.38
CA LEU A 388 21.88 7.53 -14.74
C LEU A 388 22.90 6.41 -14.56
N SER A 389 22.93 5.81 -13.37
CA SER A 389 23.58 4.52 -13.19
C SER A 389 22.76 3.42 -13.85
N LEU A 390 23.42 2.28 -14.07
CA LEU A 390 22.80 1.11 -14.67
C LEU A 390 21.51 0.70 -13.95
N ASP A 391 21.52 0.63 -12.61
CA ASP A 391 20.35 0.24 -11.81
C ASP A 391 19.21 1.27 -11.80
N HIS A 392 19.54 2.54 -12.06
CA HIS A 392 18.56 3.62 -12.18
C HIS A 392 18.04 3.81 -13.61
N GLY A 393 18.47 2.97 -14.56
CA GLY A 393 17.91 2.89 -15.91
C GLY A 393 18.77 3.49 -17.01
N TYR A 394 20.09 3.59 -16.83
CA TYR A 394 21.01 3.92 -17.92
C TYR A 394 20.74 3.02 -19.15
N PRO A 395 20.68 3.56 -20.37
CA PRO A 395 21.02 4.93 -20.74
C PRO A 395 19.85 5.92 -20.58
N ALA A 396 18.61 5.45 -20.63
CA ALA A 396 17.44 6.33 -20.57
C ALA A 396 16.28 5.69 -19.80
N ARG A 397 15.54 6.54 -19.08
CA ARG A 397 14.34 6.14 -18.35
C ARG A 397 13.21 7.14 -18.53
N ILE A 398 11.97 6.68 -18.40
CA ILE A 398 10.81 7.55 -18.30
C ILE A 398 10.74 8.15 -16.89
N ILE A 399 10.43 9.45 -16.82
CA ILE A 399 10.04 10.17 -15.61
C ILE A 399 8.81 11.00 -15.91
N VAL A 400 7.70 10.72 -15.24
CA VAL A 400 6.43 11.45 -15.39
C VAL A 400 5.91 11.87 -14.01
N PRO A 401 5.43 13.12 -13.84
CA PRO A 401 4.86 13.58 -12.58
C PRO A 401 3.71 12.71 -12.08
N ALA A 402 3.67 12.47 -10.76
CA ALA A 402 2.63 11.70 -10.08
C ALA A 402 2.37 10.27 -10.61
N LEU A 403 3.27 9.69 -11.41
CA LEU A 403 3.11 8.34 -11.94
C LEU A 403 3.69 7.29 -10.97
N PRO A 404 3.09 6.09 -10.84
CA PRO A 404 3.69 4.99 -10.10
C PRO A 404 5.12 4.69 -10.57
N GLY A 405 6.04 4.42 -9.64
CA GLY A 405 7.44 4.15 -9.94
C GLY A 405 7.65 3.00 -10.92
N VAL A 406 6.75 2.00 -10.91
CA VAL A 406 6.75 0.87 -11.84
C VAL A 406 6.48 1.26 -13.29
N HIS A 407 5.78 2.37 -13.55
CA HIS A 407 5.50 2.90 -14.89
C HIS A 407 6.50 3.98 -15.34
N ASN A 408 7.45 4.34 -14.48
CA ASN A 408 8.60 5.17 -14.84
C ASN A 408 9.72 4.27 -15.41
N THR A 409 9.40 3.66 -16.56
CA THR A 409 10.15 2.57 -17.23
C THR A 409 11.64 2.86 -17.34
N LYS A 410 12.46 1.89 -16.94
CA LYS A 410 13.93 1.92 -17.02
C LYS A 410 14.43 1.17 -18.25
N TRP A 411 15.65 1.46 -18.70
CA TRP A 411 16.29 0.80 -19.84
C TRP A 411 15.40 0.85 -21.09
N VAL A 412 14.91 2.04 -21.42
CA VAL A 412 13.92 2.22 -22.49
C VAL A 412 14.52 1.74 -23.82
N ALA A 413 13.77 0.89 -24.54
CA ALA A 413 14.12 0.38 -25.86
C ALA A 413 13.37 1.14 -26.96
N SER A 414 12.07 1.37 -26.74
CA SER A 414 11.20 2.03 -27.71
C SER A 414 10.07 2.82 -27.08
N ILE A 415 9.58 3.80 -27.82
CA ILE A 415 8.35 4.53 -27.53
C ILE A 415 7.50 4.55 -28.79
N GLU A 416 6.31 3.96 -28.72
CA GLU A 416 5.31 3.99 -29.77
C GLU A 416 4.24 5.02 -29.40
N PHE A 417 4.12 6.07 -30.20
CA PHE A 417 3.13 7.13 -30.02
C PHE A 417 1.91 6.86 -30.89
N GLU A 418 0.75 6.84 -30.27
CA GLU A 418 -0.53 6.76 -30.97
C GLU A 418 -1.04 8.19 -31.27
N PRO A 419 -1.30 8.54 -32.54
CA PRO A 419 -1.84 9.86 -32.87
C PRO A 419 -3.27 10.03 -32.34
N SER A 420 -3.64 11.29 -32.09
CA SER A 420 -4.98 11.69 -31.61
C SER A 420 -6.10 11.43 -32.62
#